data_AF-A0AA35RFW7-F1
#
_entry.id   AF-A0AA35RFW7-F1
#
_cell.length_a   1.000
_cell.length_b   1.000
_cell.length_c   1.000
_cell.angle_alpha   90.00
_cell.angle_beta   90.00
_cell.angle_gamma   90.00
#
_symmetry.space_group_name_H-M   'P 1'
#
loop_
_entity.id
_entity.type
_entity.pdbx_description
1 polymer ?
#
loop_
_entity_poly.entity_id
_entity_poly.type
_entity_poly.pdbx_seq_one_letter_code
_entity_poly.pdbx_strand_id
1 'polypeptide(L)'
;MRIVSREQIVDREHCARSVMLAVAFLVLIVGLSTHAQQKQSVASQEFDFFVFVELSPGADGLLIDGKNCMNCTASGSLNLTIHGLWPTRNGCSHYLQYCNSSYEFNLEEIKSLTTQLEKFWPSLHKYANCTSHEHLSGSEYFWCHEWEAHGTCACEVKHIQGEFDFFQTVLELFEHQMNYDQYVLAKHGIVPSTTHPYRVEKFVDAFVAEWNVKPVLKCRRMGDGDRQVLDSIRTCLSKDFYTQTYCNSSYEFNLEEIKSLTTQLEKFWPSLHKYANCTSHEHLSGSEYFWCHEWEAHGTCACEVKHIQGEFDFFQTVLELFEHQMNYDQYVLAKHGIVPSTTHPYRVEKFVDAFVAEWNVKPVLKCRRMGDGDRQVLDSIRTCLSKDFTHRQCTDCILDESTCDNGFYYYPA
;
A
#
# COMPACT_ATOMS: atom_id res chain seq x y z
N MET A 1 54.22 53.01 77.40
CA MET A 1 55.57 52.45 77.65
C MET A 1 55.55 51.01 77.16
N ARG A 2 56.12 50.71 75.96
CA ARG A 2 56.00 49.42 75.24
C ARG A 2 54.53 49.09 74.80
N ILE A 3 54.22 48.30 73.76
CA ILE A 3 54.99 47.69 72.63
C ILE A 3 54.03 47.36 71.44
N VAL A 4 54.48 47.60 70.17
CA VAL A 4 54.30 46.81 68.89
C VAL A 4 52.88 46.30 68.47
N SER A 5 52.40 46.31 67.21
CA SER A 5 52.81 46.82 65.86
C SER A 5 51.52 47.09 65.02
N ARG A 6 51.45 48.03 64.06
CA ARG A 6 51.89 47.97 62.63
C ARG A 6 51.45 46.67 61.88
N GLU A 7 50.92 46.71 60.65
CA GLU A 7 50.86 47.75 59.59
C GLU A 7 49.42 47.91 59.01
N GLN A 8 48.88 49.12 58.87
CA GLN A 8 48.81 50.03 57.69
C GLN A 8 47.60 49.84 56.74
N ILE A 9 47.19 50.95 56.08
CA ILE A 9 45.85 51.24 55.54
C ILE A 9 45.95 51.69 54.06
N VAL A 10 44.90 51.46 53.27
CA VAL A 10 44.61 52.19 52.01
C VAL A 10 43.11 52.56 51.95
N ASP A 11 42.81 53.75 51.41
CA ASP A 11 41.49 54.42 51.34
C ASP A 11 40.52 53.83 50.28
N ARG A 12 39.20 53.75 50.53
CA ARG A 12 38.09 54.73 50.28
C ARG A 12 37.95 55.17 48.81
N GLU A 13 36.83 54.89 48.12
CA GLU A 13 35.47 55.49 48.24
C GLU A 13 35.45 57.01 47.98
N HIS A 14 34.57 57.63 47.16
CA HIS A 14 33.41 57.24 46.31
C HIS A 14 33.05 58.50 45.43
N CYS A 15 32.33 58.54 44.28
CA CYS A 15 31.75 57.56 43.33
C CYS A 15 31.33 58.29 42.00
N ALA A 16 30.65 57.59 41.07
CA ALA A 16 29.78 58.07 39.96
C ALA A 16 30.36 58.77 38.69
N ARG A 17 30.43 58.01 37.57
CA ARG A 17 30.17 58.33 36.12
C ARG A 17 30.80 57.21 35.26
N SER A 18 30.05 56.38 34.52
CA SER A 18 29.31 56.61 33.26
C SER A 18 30.15 56.44 31.98
N VAL A 19 29.84 55.37 31.23
CA VAL A 19 30.06 55.17 29.76
C VAL A 19 31.48 54.77 29.28
N MET A 20 31.51 53.90 28.25
CA MET A 20 32.67 53.40 27.46
C MET A 20 33.69 52.46 28.14
N LEU A 21 33.41 51.13 28.13
CA LEU A 21 34.39 50.07 27.79
C LEU A 21 33.71 48.67 27.73
N ALA A 22 32.91 48.42 26.69
CA ALA A 22 32.26 47.12 26.42
C ALA A 22 32.85 46.40 25.18
N VAL A 23 34.13 46.67 24.85
CA VAL A 23 34.79 46.21 23.61
C VAL A 23 36.14 45.55 23.94
N ALA A 24 36.09 44.47 24.73
CA ALA A 24 37.26 43.66 25.09
C ALA A 24 36.97 42.17 25.37
N PHE A 25 35.70 41.73 25.35
CA PHE A 25 35.29 40.38 25.75
C PHE A 25 34.42 39.67 24.69
N LEU A 26 34.73 39.88 23.40
CA LEU A 26 33.95 39.36 22.26
C LEU A 26 34.81 38.66 21.19
N VAL A 27 36.07 38.32 21.50
CA VAL A 27 37.05 37.76 20.54
C VAL A 27 37.70 36.45 21.03
N LEU A 28 37.36 35.97 22.24
CA LEU A 28 37.96 34.76 22.85
C LEU A 28 36.95 33.69 23.30
N ILE A 29 35.74 33.70 22.72
CA ILE A 29 34.80 32.55 22.72
C ILE A 29 34.39 32.24 21.26
N VAL A 30 35.37 32.29 20.35
CA VAL A 30 35.25 31.84 18.95
C VAL A 30 36.45 30.93 18.68
N GLY A 31 36.39 29.71 19.25
CA GLY A 31 37.56 28.80 19.28
C GLY A 31 37.33 27.41 19.87
N LEU A 32 36.11 27.09 20.31
CA LEU A 32 35.69 25.72 20.67
C LEU A 32 34.35 25.42 20.03
N SER A 33 34.34 25.29 18.69
CA SER A 33 33.20 24.78 17.95
C SER A 33 33.00 23.30 18.25
N THR A 34 32.29 23.01 19.34
CA THR A 34 31.85 21.65 19.67
C THR A 34 31.06 21.11 18.49
N HIS A 35 31.68 20.20 17.73
CA HIS A 35 30.99 19.41 16.72
C HIS A 35 30.14 18.35 17.43
N ALA A 36 29.12 18.82 18.16
CA ALA A 36 27.92 18.05 18.32
C ALA A 36 27.40 17.82 16.90
N GLN A 37 27.67 16.64 16.33
CA GLN A 37 26.97 16.20 15.15
C GLN A 37 25.49 16.27 15.51
N GLN A 38 24.80 17.25 14.95
CA GLN A 38 23.35 17.32 14.98
C GLN A 38 22.91 16.09 14.18
N LYS A 39 22.74 14.97 14.89
CA LYS A 39 22.40 13.67 14.31
C LYS A 39 21.00 13.83 13.74
N GLN A 40 20.97 14.24 12.48
CA GLN A 40 19.75 14.54 11.75
C GLN A 40 18.92 13.28 11.81
N SER A 41 17.83 13.34 12.58
CA SER A 41 16.86 12.27 12.62
C SER A 41 16.28 12.17 11.22
N VAL A 42 16.79 11.21 10.44
CA VAL A 42 16.01 10.60 9.37
C VAL A 42 14.68 10.25 10.04
N ALA A 43 13.63 10.95 9.64
CA ALA A 43 12.29 10.62 10.12
C ALA A 43 12.08 9.16 9.71
N SER A 44 11.83 8.28 10.67
CA SER A 44 11.55 6.88 10.38
C SER A 44 10.44 6.85 9.34
N GLN A 45 10.71 6.25 8.18
CA GLN A 45 9.68 6.04 7.17
C GLN A 45 8.82 4.87 7.62
N GLU A 46 8.13 5.08 8.74
CA GLU A 46 7.29 4.09 9.39
C GLU A 46 6.22 3.64 8.41
N PHE A 47 6.16 2.34 8.16
CA PHE A 47 5.15 1.73 7.30
C PHE A 47 4.05 1.10 8.14
N ASP A 48 3.05 0.50 7.51
CA ASP A 48 1.90 -0.09 8.19
C ASP A 48 1.84 -1.61 8.00
N PHE A 49 2.06 -2.07 6.77
CA PHE A 49 2.00 -3.47 6.35
C PHE A 49 3.00 -3.77 5.24
N PHE A 50 3.36 -5.03 5.03
CA PHE A 50 4.09 -5.45 3.83
C PHE A 50 3.13 -5.92 2.73
N VAL A 51 3.49 -5.71 1.46
CA VAL A 51 2.91 -6.45 0.35
C VAL A 51 3.87 -7.57 -0.02
N PHE A 52 3.43 -8.83 0.05
CA PHE A 52 4.18 -9.98 -0.47
C PHE A 52 3.74 -10.27 -1.89
N VAL A 53 4.68 -10.29 -2.84
CA VAL A 53 4.39 -10.47 -4.27
C VAL A 53 5.11 -11.69 -4.82
N GLU A 54 4.36 -12.52 -5.54
CA GLU A 54 4.91 -13.57 -6.38
C GLU A 54 4.66 -13.25 -7.86
N LEU A 55 5.65 -13.54 -8.69
CA LEU A 55 5.65 -13.34 -10.13
C LEU A 55 5.36 -14.66 -10.86
N SER A 56 4.66 -14.60 -11.99
CA SER A 56 4.41 -15.74 -12.86
C SER A 56 5.47 -15.82 -13.97
N PRO A 57 6.36 -16.83 -13.98
CA PRO A 57 7.36 -16.99 -15.05
C PRO A 57 6.72 -17.21 -16.43
N GLY A 58 5.45 -17.67 -16.46
CA GLY A 58 4.69 -17.81 -17.69
C GLY A 58 4.44 -16.48 -18.41
N ALA A 59 4.14 -15.38 -17.71
CA ALA A 59 3.85 -14.11 -18.35
C ALA A 59 5.09 -13.48 -19.02
N ASP A 60 6.21 -13.45 -18.31
CA ASP A 60 7.46 -12.90 -18.86
C ASP A 60 8.09 -13.86 -19.87
N GLY A 61 8.10 -15.18 -19.61
CA GLY A 61 8.61 -16.19 -20.53
C GLY A 61 7.88 -16.23 -21.88
N LEU A 62 6.55 -16.03 -21.90
CA LEU A 62 5.76 -16.02 -23.14
C LEU A 62 5.94 -14.75 -23.99
N LEU A 63 6.51 -13.67 -23.46
CA LEU A 63 6.69 -12.41 -24.18
C LEU A 63 8.07 -12.24 -24.81
N ILE A 64 9.09 -13.00 -24.39
CA ILE A 64 10.47 -12.87 -24.92
C ILE A 64 10.72 -13.83 -26.11
N ASP A 65 9.81 -13.77 -27.08
CA ASP A 65 9.93 -14.26 -28.47
C ASP A 65 10.50 -15.69 -28.63
N GLY A 66 10.17 -16.56 -27.66
CA GLY A 66 10.61 -17.95 -27.57
C GLY A 66 12.13 -18.18 -27.50
N LYS A 67 12.95 -17.14 -27.26
CA LYS A 67 14.41 -17.21 -27.50
C LYS A 67 15.33 -16.51 -26.50
N ASN A 68 14.82 -15.60 -25.66
CA ASN A 68 15.70 -14.69 -24.90
C ASN A 68 15.37 -14.54 -23.40
N CYS A 69 14.64 -15.49 -22.81
CA CYS A 69 14.70 -15.69 -21.36
C CYS A 69 15.93 -16.54 -21.03
N MET A 70 16.96 -15.95 -20.40
CA MET A 70 18.26 -16.61 -20.24
C MET A 70 18.27 -17.78 -19.24
N ASN A 71 17.29 -17.88 -18.34
CA ASN A 71 17.22 -18.94 -17.32
C ASN A 71 15.86 -19.66 -17.18
N CYS A 72 14.85 -19.38 -18.02
CA CYS A 72 13.52 -20.04 -17.92
C CYS A 72 13.57 -21.58 -18.09
N THR A 73 14.68 -22.14 -18.58
CA THR A 73 14.93 -23.58 -18.70
C THR A 73 15.47 -24.23 -17.43
N ALA A 74 15.90 -23.48 -16.43
CA ALA A 74 16.63 -24.00 -15.27
C ALA A 74 15.75 -24.69 -14.21
N SER A 75 14.54 -24.20 -13.96
CA SER A 75 13.65 -24.71 -12.90
C SER A 75 12.80 -25.91 -13.32
N GLY A 76 12.45 -26.02 -14.61
CA GLY A 76 11.58 -27.10 -15.14
C GLY A 76 10.13 -27.08 -14.64
N SER A 77 9.77 -26.13 -13.77
CA SER A 77 8.43 -25.89 -13.25
C SER A 77 7.90 -24.54 -13.75
N LEU A 78 6.58 -24.44 -13.95
CA LEU A 78 5.88 -23.19 -14.30
C LEU A 78 5.33 -22.49 -13.06
N ASN A 79 5.94 -22.77 -11.91
CA ASN A 79 5.48 -22.33 -10.60
C ASN A 79 5.78 -20.85 -10.38
N LEU A 80 5.02 -20.23 -9.49
CA LEU A 80 5.23 -18.88 -9.01
C LEU A 80 6.57 -18.76 -8.26
N THR A 81 7.22 -17.60 -8.41
CA THR A 81 8.49 -17.26 -7.75
C THR A 81 8.34 -15.97 -6.97
N ILE A 82 9.15 -15.77 -5.93
CA ILE A 82 9.23 -14.51 -5.18
C ILE A 82 9.52 -13.37 -6.16
N HIS A 83 8.76 -12.27 -6.05
CA HIS A 83 9.08 -10.99 -6.66
C HIS A 83 9.66 -10.04 -5.61
N GLY A 84 9.01 -9.95 -4.44
CA GLY A 84 9.53 -9.18 -3.31
C GLY A 84 8.57 -9.06 -2.12
N LEU A 85 9.10 -8.54 -1.02
CA LEU A 85 8.39 -8.18 0.21
C LEU A 85 8.54 -6.67 0.42
N TRP A 86 7.44 -5.93 0.29
CA TRP A 86 7.48 -4.48 0.09
C TRP A 86 6.81 -3.70 1.24
N PRO A 87 7.57 -3.00 2.09
CA PRO A 87 7.02 -2.12 3.14
C PRO A 87 6.09 -1.07 2.54
N THR A 88 4.84 -1.04 2.99
CA THR A 88 3.75 -0.25 2.40
C THR A 88 2.97 0.51 3.48
N ARG A 89 2.50 1.70 3.12
CA ARG A 89 1.71 2.56 4.01
C ARG A 89 0.22 2.39 3.80
N ASN A 90 -0.54 2.54 4.88
CA ASN A 90 -1.99 2.64 4.86
C ASN A 90 -2.40 3.83 3.98
N GLY A 91 -3.03 3.53 2.84
CA GLY A 91 -3.37 4.51 1.83
C GLY A 91 -2.31 4.75 0.74
N CYS A 92 -1.42 3.81 0.48
CA CYS A 92 -0.54 3.84 -0.69
C CYS A 92 -0.57 2.52 -1.48
N SER A 93 -0.82 2.58 -2.79
CA SER A 93 -0.48 1.51 -3.74
C SER A 93 1.02 1.46 -4.07
N HIS A 94 1.75 2.53 -3.73
CA HIS A 94 3.20 2.61 -3.80
C HIS A 94 3.81 2.29 -2.44
N TYR A 95 4.52 1.18 -2.41
CA TYR A 95 5.45 0.78 -1.36
C TYR A 95 6.60 1.79 -1.21
N LEU A 96 7.16 1.84 0.01
CA LEU A 96 8.33 2.64 0.33
C LEU A 96 9.55 2.19 -0.47
N GLN A 97 10.39 3.16 -0.79
CA GLN A 97 11.51 3.03 -1.73
C GLN A 97 12.72 3.83 -1.27
N TYR A 98 13.89 3.17 -1.26
CA TYR A 98 15.21 3.77 -1.02
C TYR A 98 15.30 4.52 0.32
N CYS A 99 14.77 3.93 1.39
CA CYS A 99 14.64 4.60 2.69
C CYS A 99 15.98 4.92 3.37
N ASN A 100 17.05 4.18 3.05
CA ASN A 100 18.38 4.43 3.61
C ASN A 100 19.49 4.18 2.58
N SER A 101 19.96 5.23 1.91
CA SER A 101 21.07 5.17 0.94
C SER A 101 22.46 4.97 1.57
N SER A 102 22.55 4.66 2.87
CA SER A 102 23.78 4.18 3.52
C SER A 102 23.75 2.66 3.78
N TYR A 103 22.68 1.99 3.39
CA TYR A 103 22.56 0.53 3.35
C TYR A 103 22.66 0.06 1.89
N GLU A 104 23.85 0.25 1.31
CA GLU A 104 24.21 -0.27 -0.02
C GLU A 104 24.16 -1.82 -0.02
N PHE A 105 23.96 -2.43 -1.19
CA PHE A 105 23.90 -3.89 -1.31
C PHE A 105 25.28 -4.56 -1.16
N ASN A 106 25.35 -5.73 -0.52
CA ASN A 106 26.58 -6.47 -0.26
C ASN A 106 26.38 -7.99 -0.39
N LEU A 107 26.51 -8.49 -1.62
CA LEU A 107 26.39 -9.92 -2.01
C LEU A 107 27.17 -10.92 -1.12
N GLU A 108 28.25 -10.52 -0.44
CA GLU A 108 28.97 -11.39 0.50
C GLU A 108 28.19 -11.67 1.80
N GLU A 109 27.26 -10.79 2.22
CA GLU A 109 26.38 -11.01 3.39
C GLU A 109 25.32 -12.07 3.11
N ILE A 110 24.67 -12.02 1.95
CA ILE A 110 23.66 -13.01 1.52
C ILE A 110 24.25 -14.26 0.86
N LYS A 111 25.58 -14.41 0.83
CA LYS A 111 26.29 -15.44 0.06
C LYS A 111 25.84 -16.87 0.36
N SER A 112 25.49 -17.15 1.61
CA SER A 112 24.93 -18.43 2.08
C SER A 112 23.49 -18.68 1.62
N LEU A 113 22.74 -17.64 1.27
CA LEU A 113 21.35 -17.71 0.80
C LEU A 113 21.25 -17.86 -0.73
N THR A 114 22.27 -17.47 -1.49
CA THR A 114 22.30 -17.43 -2.97
C THR A 114 21.70 -18.66 -3.67
N THR A 115 21.95 -19.88 -3.17
CA THR A 115 21.42 -21.13 -3.75
C THR A 115 19.89 -21.26 -3.59
N GLN A 116 19.32 -20.67 -2.53
CA GLN A 116 17.87 -20.59 -2.32
C GLN A 116 17.29 -19.41 -3.12
N LEU A 117 18.01 -18.28 -3.18
CA LEU A 117 17.59 -17.11 -3.95
C LEU A 117 17.53 -17.38 -5.47
N GLU A 118 18.50 -18.07 -6.08
CA GLU A 118 18.39 -18.46 -7.50
C GLU A 118 17.26 -19.46 -7.79
N LYS A 119 16.86 -20.25 -6.78
CA LYS A 119 15.79 -21.25 -6.91
C LYS A 119 14.40 -20.62 -6.79
N PHE A 120 14.24 -19.65 -5.90
CA PHE A 120 12.93 -19.13 -5.49
C PHE A 120 12.69 -17.65 -5.79
N TRP A 121 13.76 -16.86 -5.95
CA TRP A 121 13.75 -15.43 -6.26
C TRP A 121 14.63 -15.08 -7.50
N PRO A 122 14.57 -15.83 -8.62
CA PRO A 122 15.38 -15.53 -9.80
C PRO A 122 14.94 -14.25 -10.50
N SER A 123 15.87 -13.61 -11.22
CA SER A 123 15.51 -12.49 -12.12
C SER A 123 14.78 -12.98 -13.37
N LEU A 124 13.53 -12.54 -13.52
CA LEU A 124 12.67 -12.82 -14.67
C LEU A 124 12.35 -11.57 -15.51
N HIS A 125 12.58 -10.38 -14.98
CA HIS A 125 12.42 -9.10 -15.68
C HIS A 125 13.75 -8.58 -16.24
N LYS A 126 13.67 -7.81 -17.33
CA LYS A 126 14.80 -7.00 -17.84
C LYS A 126 14.99 -5.66 -17.12
N TYR A 127 14.10 -5.33 -16.19
CA TYR A 127 14.02 -4.02 -15.56
C TYR A 127 14.07 -4.17 -14.05
N ALA A 128 15.22 -3.85 -13.50
CA ALA A 128 15.50 -3.59 -12.10
C ALA A 128 16.41 -2.36 -12.04
N ASN A 129 16.64 -1.78 -10.86
CA ASN A 129 17.53 -0.63 -10.71
C ASN A 129 18.34 -0.75 -9.42
N CYS A 130 19.49 -1.42 -9.51
CA CYS A 130 20.54 -1.42 -8.50
C CYS A 130 21.41 -0.17 -8.67
N THR A 131 21.59 0.60 -7.60
CA THR A 131 22.22 1.93 -7.62
C THR A 131 23.65 1.94 -7.08
N SER A 132 24.03 1.01 -6.19
CA SER A 132 25.41 0.86 -5.73
C SER A 132 26.29 0.08 -6.73
N HIS A 133 25.74 -0.89 -7.47
CA HIS A 133 26.54 -1.82 -8.29
C HIS A 133 26.03 -1.99 -9.73
N GLU A 134 26.44 -1.09 -10.63
CA GLU A 134 26.22 -1.18 -12.10
C GLU A 134 26.80 -2.47 -12.75
N HIS A 135 27.65 -3.22 -12.04
CA HIS A 135 28.40 -4.36 -12.58
C HIS A 135 27.76 -5.74 -12.29
N LEU A 136 26.75 -5.81 -11.42
CA LEU A 136 26.00 -7.04 -11.16
C LEU A 136 25.11 -7.37 -12.37
N SER A 137 24.67 -8.63 -12.48
CA SER A 137 23.75 -9.04 -13.56
C SER A 137 22.80 -10.15 -13.12
N GLY A 138 21.77 -10.42 -13.93
CA GLY A 138 20.82 -11.50 -13.66
C GLY A 138 20.11 -11.33 -12.31
N SER A 139 20.11 -12.39 -11.49
CA SER A 139 19.47 -12.41 -10.18
C SER A 139 20.16 -11.51 -9.15
N GLU A 140 21.49 -11.42 -9.16
CA GLU A 140 22.25 -10.55 -8.24
C GLU A 140 21.87 -9.07 -8.38
N TYR A 141 21.71 -8.59 -9.62
CA TYR A 141 21.28 -7.22 -9.92
C TYR A 141 19.82 -6.97 -9.50
N PHE A 142 18.99 -8.01 -9.51
CA PHE A 142 17.59 -7.93 -9.07
C PHE A 142 17.48 -7.94 -7.53
N TRP A 143 18.24 -8.78 -6.83
CA TRP A 143 18.30 -8.76 -5.36
C TRP A 143 18.82 -7.41 -4.85
N CYS A 144 19.87 -6.85 -5.47
CA CYS A 144 20.33 -5.50 -5.16
C CYS A 144 19.20 -4.46 -5.24
N HIS A 145 18.38 -4.50 -6.29
CA HIS A 145 17.23 -3.61 -6.43
C HIS A 145 16.20 -3.80 -5.32
N GLU A 146 15.78 -5.04 -5.04
CA GLU A 146 14.79 -5.35 -4.00
C GLU A 146 15.29 -4.98 -2.59
N TRP A 147 16.59 -5.13 -2.32
CA TRP A 147 17.20 -4.66 -1.08
C TRP A 147 17.22 -3.14 -0.98
N GLU A 148 17.87 -2.45 -1.92
CA GLU A 148 18.04 -1.00 -1.88
C GLU A 148 16.69 -0.28 -1.85
N ALA A 149 15.76 -0.72 -2.70
CA ALA A 149 14.42 -0.16 -2.77
C ALA A 149 13.60 -0.52 -1.53
N HIS A 150 13.46 -1.79 -1.16
CA HIS A 150 12.43 -2.23 -0.20
C HIS A 150 13.00 -2.76 1.12
N GLY A 151 14.08 -3.54 1.07
CA GLY A 151 14.75 -4.05 2.27
C GLY A 151 15.28 -2.94 3.19
N THR A 152 15.83 -1.85 2.64
CA THR A 152 16.26 -0.68 3.43
C THR A 152 15.11 0.00 4.19
N CYS A 153 13.86 -0.18 3.75
CA CYS A 153 12.65 0.31 4.42
C CYS A 153 12.10 -0.69 5.46
N ALA A 154 12.47 -1.98 5.38
CA ALA A 154 12.02 -3.03 6.30
C ALA A 154 12.78 -3.02 7.64
N CYS A 155 13.93 -2.34 7.71
CA CYS A 155 14.89 -2.35 8.82
C CYS A 155 14.39 -1.73 10.16
N GLU A 156 13.13 -1.28 10.25
CA GLU A 156 12.49 -0.93 11.52
C GLU A 156 11.79 -2.13 12.19
N VAL A 157 11.56 -3.23 11.45
CA VAL A 157 11.02 -4.46 12.02
C VAL A 157 12.10 -5.14 12.84
N LYS A 158 11.78 -5.44 14.10
CA LYS A 158 12.68 -6.03 15.11
C LYS A 158 13.47 -7.27 14.63
N HIS A 159 12.92 -8.01 13.66
CA HIS A 159 13.47 -9.26 13.12
C HIS A 159 14.18 -9.09 11.76
N ILE A 160 14.28 -7.86 11.24
CA ILE A 160 15.04 -7.52 10.03
C ILE A 160 16.06 -6.43 10.40
N GLN A 161 17.30 -6.81 10.71
CA GLN A 161 18.36 -5.89 11.17
C GLN A 161 19.53 -5.76 10.17
N GLY A 162 19.32 -6.15 8.91
CA GLY A 162 20.29 -6.03 7.83
C GLY A 162 19.85 -6.75 6.55
N GLU A 163 20.74 -6.80 5.56
CA GLU A 163 20.49 -7.43 4.28
C GLU A 163 20.21 -8.94 4.42
N PHE A 164 21.08 -9.63 5.15
CA PHE A 164 20.94 -11.08 5.42
C PHE A 164 19.59 -11.42 6.06
N ASP A 165 19.17 -10.69 7.09
CA ASP A 165 17.90 -10.93 7.79
C ASP A 165 16.69 -10.70 6.87
N PHE A 166 16.74 -9.71 5.98
CA PHE A 166 15.67 -9.45 5.01
C PHE A 166 15.53 -10.62 4.04
N PHE A 167 16.61 -11.04 3.38
CA PHE A 167 16.54 -12.16 2.42
C PHE A 167 16.23 -13.50 3.10
N GLN A 168 16.73 -13.75 4.30
CA GLN A 168 16.35 -14.94 5.07
C GLN A 168 14.86 -14.92 5.41
N THR A 169 14.33 -13.80 5.92
CA THR A 169 12.91 -13.66 6.26
C THR A 169 12.01 -13.93 5.05
N VAL A 170 12.33 -13.35 3.88
CA VAL A 170 11.52 -13.53 2.66
C VAL A 170 11.56 -14.97 2.14
N LEU A 171 12.71 -15.65 2.23
CA LEU A 171 12.84 -17.07 1.89
C LEU A 171 12.03 -17.96 2.86
N GLU A 172 12.17 -17.76 4.17
CA GLU A 172 11.45 -18.54 5.18
C GLU A 172 9.93 -18.34 5.09
N LEU A 173 9.48 -17.11 4.81
CA LEU A 173 8.07 -16.83 4.52
C LEU A 173 7.61 -17.62 3.30
N PHE A 174 8.31 -17.53 2.16
CA PHE A 174 7.94 -18.26 0.94
C PHE A 174 7.86 -19.78 1.18
N GLU A 175 8.92 -20.40 1.68
CA GLU A 175 8.99 -21.86 1.82
C GLU A 175 8.01 -22.44 2.85
N HIS A 176 7.67 -21.70 3.90
CA HIS A 176 6.89 -22.24 5.03
C HIS A 176 5.46 -21.72 5.16
N GLN A 177 5.13 -20.58 4.54
CA GLN A 177 3.85 -19.91 4.75
C GLN A 177 3.23 -19.37 3.45
N MET A 178 4.03 -18.73 2.58
CA MET A 178 3.52 -17.81 1.58
C MET A 178 3.49 -18.36 0.15
N ASN A 179 4.20 -19.45 -0.19
CA ASN A 179 4.18 -20.04 -1.54
C ASN A 179 2.75 -20.28 -2.04
N TYR A 180 2.26 -19.42 -2.95
CA TYR A 180 0.84 -19.42 -3.32
C TYR A 180 0.44 -20.71 -4.07
N ASP A 181 1.35 -21.30 -4.87
CA ASP A 181 1.09 -22.57 -5.56
C ASP A 181 0.83 -23.72 -4.58
N GLN A 182 1.72 -23.93 -3.62
CA GLN A 182 1.70 -25.05 -2.68
C GLN A 182 0.60 -24.89 -1.62
N TYR A 183 0.48 -23.70 -1.04
CA TYR A 183 -0.39 -23.47 0.11
C TYR A 183 -1.80 -23.03 -0.27
N VAL A 184 -2.04 -22.57 -1.50
CA VAL A 184 -3.38 -22.16 -1.97
C VAL A 184 -3.80 -22.85 -3.27
N LEU A 185 -3.13 -22.53 -4.38
CA LEU A 185 -3.67 -22.79 -5.73
C LEU A 185 -3.82 -24.28 -6.05
N ALA A 186 -2.82 -25.10 -5.70
CA ALA A 186 -2.84 -26.53 -5.98
C ALA A 186 -4.00 -27.26 -5.26
N LYS A 187 -4.35 -26.85 -4.04
CA LYS A 187 -5.47 -27.43 -3.26
C LYS A 187 -6.81 -27.25 -3.98
N HIS A 188 -7.00 -26.10 -4.62
CA HIS A 188 -8.21 -25.75 -5.39
C HIS A 188 -8.13 -26.21 -6.85
N GLY A 189 -7.14 -27.04 -7.21
CA GLY A 189 -6.93 -27.50 -8.58
C GLY A 189 -6.70 -26.35 -9.56
N ILE A 190 -5.99 -25.32 -9.12
CA ILE A 190 -5.46 -24.26 -9.97
C ILE A 190 -3.99 -24.59 -10.19
N VAL A 191 -3.64 -24.95 -11.43
CA VAL A 191 -2.28 -25.30 -11.84
C VAL A 191 -1.94 -24.61 -13.16
N PRO A 192 -0.65 -24.29 -13.44
CA PRO A 192 -0.25 -23.65 -14.68
C PRO A 192 -0.76 -24.38 -15.93
N SER A 193 -1.36 -23.63 -16.87
CA SER A 193 -1.91 -24.20 -18.12
C SER A 193 -1.80 -23.22 -19.28
N THR A 194 -1.51 -23.76 -20.47
CA THR A 194 -1.50 -23.03 -21.74
C THR A 194 -2.79 -23.20 -22.54
N THR A 195 -3.71 -24.06 -22.07
CA THR A 195 -4.94 -24.46 -22.80
C THR A 195 -6.22 -24.34 -21.98
N HIS A 196 -6.14 -24.33 -20.65
CA HIS A 196 -7.29 -24.14 -19.76
C HIS A 196 -7.27 -22.74 -19.12
N PRO A 197 -8.16 -21.82 -19.54
CA PRO A 197 -8.29 -20.52 -18.88
C PRO A 197 -9.09 -20.64 -17.58
N TYR A 198 -8.60 -20.00 -16.52
CA TYR A 198 -9.33 -19.86 -15.26
C TYR A 198 -10.13 -18.54 -15.23
N ARG A 199 -11.16 -18.51 -14.38
CA ARG A 199 -11.85 -17.27 -13.99
C ARG A 199 -11.09 -16.60 -12.85
N VAL A 200 -11.13 -15.26 -12.79
CA VAL A 200 -10.54 -14.47 -11.69
C VAL A 200 -11.13 -14.88 -10.35
N GLU A 201 -12.45 -15.07 -10.31
CA GLU A 201 -13.18 -15.52 -9.12
C GLU A 201 -12.57 -16.80 -8.54
N LYS A 202 -12.21 -17.80 -9.36
CA LYS A 202 -11.64 -19.06 -8.84
C LYS A 202 -10.34 -18.85 -8.05
N PHE A 203 -9.51 -17.89 -8.45
CA PHE A 203 -8.32 -17.52 -7.68
C PHE A 203 -8.69 -16.82 -6.37
N VAL A 204 -9.64 -15.89 -6.39
CA VAL A 204 -10.12 -15.20 -5.18
C VAL A 204 -10.75 -16.20 -4.19
N ASP A 205 -11.62 -17.07 -4.68
CA ASP A 205 -12.28 -18.12 -3.91
C ASP A 205 -11.27 -19.04 -3.21
N ALA A 206 -10.19 -19.43 -3.91
CA ALA A 206 -9.13 -20.28 -3.35
C ALA A 206 -8.35 -19.58 -2.21
N PHE A 207 -7.97 -18.32 -2.40
CA PHE A 207 -7.25 -17.56 -1.36
C PHE A 207 -8.11 -17.27 -0.13
N VAL A 208 -9.41 -17.01 -0.31
CA VAL A 208 -10.33 -16.83 0.81
C VAL A 208 -10.61 -18.17 1.51
N ALA A 209 -10.75 -19.27 0.77
CA ALA A 209 -10.98 -20.59 1.37
C ALA A 209 -9.80 -21.11 2.22
N GLU A 210 -8.55 -20.75 1.89
CA GLU A 210 -7.36 -21.24 2.61
C GLU A 210 -6.85 -20.26 3.68
N TRP A 211 -6.92 -18.95 3.42
CA TRP A 211 -6.30 -17.91 4.25
C TRP A 211 -7.21 -16.71 4.54
N ASN A 212 -8.48 -16.78 4.13
CA ASN A 212 -9.49 -15.73 4.30
C ASN A 212 -9.22 -14.40 3.54
N VAL A 213 -8.08 -14.24 2.87
CA VAL A 213 -7.68 -12.99 2.19
C VAL A 213 -8.17 -12.88 0.74
N LYS A 214 -8.49 -11.66 0.30
CA LYS A 214 -8.70 -11.34 -1.12
C LYS A 214 -7.35 -10.93 -1.77
N PRO A 215 -6.82 -11.69 -2.74
CA PRO A 215 -5.55 -11.39 -3.38
C PRO A 215 -5.69 -10.31 -4.46
N VAL A 216 -4.66 -9.51 -4.68
CA VAL A 216 -4.57 -8.64 -5.87
C VAL A 216 -3.93 -9.44 -6.99
N LEU A 217 -4.71 -9.76 -8.03
CA LEU A 217 -4.22 -10.40 -9.25
C LEU A 217 -3.88 -9.34 -10.29
N LYS A 218 -2.59 -9.23 -10.65
CA LYS A 218 -2.15 -8.45 -11.80
C LYS A 218 -2.12 -9.36 -13.02
N CYS A 219 -2.77 -8.94 -14.10
CA CYS A 219 -2.82 -9.67 -15.38
C CYS A 219 -2.25 -8.81 -16.50
N ARG A 220 -1.62 -9.46 -17.50
CA ARG A 220 -1.00 -8.82 -18.66
C ARG A 220 -1.71 -9.31 -19.93
N ARG A 221 -2.08 -8.40 -20.84
CA ARG A 221 -2.62 -8.77 -22.17
C ARG A 221 -1.51 -9.29 -23.07
N MET A 222 -1.81 -10.33 -23.84
CA MET A 222 -0.93 -10.85 -24.88
C MET A 222 -1.09 -10.06 -26.18
N GLY A 223 -0.08 -10.15 -27.06
CA GLY A 223 -0.06 -9.44 -28.35
C GLY A 223 -1.12 -9.87 -29.37
N ASP A 224 -1.91 -10.91 -29.07
CA ASP A 224 -3.08 -11.34 -29.84
C ASP A 224 -4.40 -10.70 -29.36
N GLY A 225 -4.35 -9.79 -28.39
CA GLY A 225 -5.44 -8.89 -28.00
C GLY A 225 -6.47 -9.48 -27.03
N ASP A 226 -6.92 -10.71 -27.31
CA ASP A 226 -7.99 -11.39 -26.57
C ASP A 226 -7.51 -12.12 -25.32
N ARG A 227 -6.27 -12.64 -25.31
CA ARG A 227 -5.76 -13.45 -24.20
C ARG A 227 -5.07 -12.60 -23.13
N GLN A 228 -5.27 -12.99 -21.88
CA GLN A 228 -4.55 -12.47 -20.73
C GLN A 228 -3.80 -13.61 -20.03
N VAL A 229 -2.64 -13.28 -19.47
CA VAL A 229 -1.84 -14.14 -18.61
C VAL A 229 -1.74 -13.52 -17.22
N LEU A 230 -1.75 -14.36 -16.19
CA LEU A 230 -1.43 -13.92 -14.82
C LEU A 230 0.01 -13.43 -14.79
N ASP A 231 0.23 -12.21 -14.31
CA ASP A 231 1.53 -11.55 -14.23
C ASP A 231 2.11 -11.68 -12.82
N SER A 232 1.34 -11.28 -11.80
CA SER A 232 1.73 -11.44 -10.39
C SER A 232 0.51 -11.57 -9.48
N ILE A 233 0.70 -12.23 -8.33
CA ILE A 233 -0.27 -12.28 -7.23
C ILE A 233 0.30 -11.51 -6.04
N ARG A 234 -0.54 -10.79 -5.30
CA ARG A 234 -0.14 -10.00 -4.13
C ARG A 234 -1.09 -10.21 -2.95
N THR A 235 -0.53 -10.29 -1.74
CA THR A 235 -1.27 -10.29 -0.47
C THR A 235 -0.61 -9.32 0.52
N CYS A 236 -1.36 -8.88 1.54
CA CYS A 236 -0.85 -7.99 2.58
C CYS A 236 -0.48 -8.79 3.84
N LEU A 237 0.66 -8.47 4.45
CA LEU A 237 1.16 -9.06 5.70
C LEU A 237 1.38 -7.98 6.76
N SER A 238 1.14 -8.31 8.01
CA SER A 238 1.40 -7.45 9.18
C SER A 238 2.90 -7.25 9.47
N LYS A 239 3.19 -6.34 10.41
CA LYS A 239 4.46 -6.22 11.18
C LYS A 239 5.15 -7.56 11.47
N ASP A 240 4.34 -8.50 11.95
CA ASP A 240 4.74 -9.83 12.42
C ASP A 240 4.48 -10.94 11.37
N PHE A 241 4.36 -10.55 10.10
CA PHE A 241 4.23 -11.38 8.89
C PHE A 241 2.97 -12.26 8.76
N TYR A 242 2.02 -12.22 9.68
CA TYR A 242 0.70 -12.83 9.48
C TYR A 242 -0.06 -12.12 8.35
N THR A 243 -0.78 -12.89 7.53
CA THR A 243 -1.69 -12.38 6.49
C THR A 243 -2.74 -11.44 7.10
N GLN A 244 -2.73 -10.17 6.66
CA GLN A 244 -3.70 -9.19 7.10
C GLN A 244 -5.00 -9.36 6.32
N THR A 245 -5.94 -10.08 6.91
CA THR A 245 -7.35 -10.05 6.49
C THR A 245 -8.04 -8.79 7.01
N TYR A 246 -7.80 -8.43 8.28
CA TYR A 246 -8.54 -7.42 9.03
C TYR A 246 -7.64 -6.61 9.97
N CYS A 247 -7.97 -5.33 10.22
CA CYS A 247 -7.23 -4.52 11.19
C CYS A 247 -7.52 -4.93 12.64
N ASN A 248 -8.69 -5.50 12.92
CA ASN A 248 -8.97 -6.16 14.19
C ASN A 248 -9.89 -7.38 14.00
N SER A 249 -9.30 -8.57 13.95
CA SER A 249 -10.03 -9.85 13.80
C SER A 249 -10.81 -10.29 15.04
N SER A 250 -10.78 -9.53 16.14
CA SER A 250 -11.65 -9.78 17.31
C SER A 250 -12.97 -9.00 17.26
N TYR A 251 -13.21 -8.22 16.20
CA TYR A 251 -14.41 -7.41 16.00
C TYR A 251 -15.28 -8.08 14.93
N GLU A 252 -15.97 -9.14 15.33
CA GLU A 252 -16.94 -9.88 14.49
C GLU A 252 -18.13 -8.99 14.08
N PHE A 253 -18.89 -9.41 13.06
CA PHE A 253 -20.11 -8.72 12.62
C PHE A 253 -21.34 -9.13 13.43
N ASN A 254 -22.19 -8.17 13.79
CA ASN A 254 -23.38 -8.36 14.61
C ASN A 254 -24.59 -7.56 14.10
N LEU A 255 -25.35 -8.17 13.17
CA LEU A 255 -26.56 -7.61 12.55
C LEU A 255 -27.60 -7.03 13.54
N GLU A 256 -27.63 -7.46 14.81
CA GLU A 256 -28.52 -6.89 15.83
C GLU A 256 -28.10 -5.47 16.29
N GLU A 257 -26.81 -5.11 16.19
CA GLU A 257 -26.31 -3.75 16.50
C GLU A 257 -26.73 -2.74 15.43
N ILE A 258 -26.56 -3.08 14.15
CA ILE A 258 -26.98 -2.23 13.02
C ILE A 258 -28.47 -2.33 12.67
N LYS A 259 -29.26 -3.07 13.46
CA LYS A 259 -30.65 -3.44 13.14
C LYS A 259 -31.55 -2.26 12.80
N SER A 260 -31.37 -1.12 13.46
CA SER A 260 -32.08 0.14 13.20
C SER A 260 -31.64 0.87 11.93
N LEU A 261 -30.45 0.56 11.40
CA LEU A 261 -29.91 1.12 10.16
C LEU A 261 -30.28 0.29 8.92
N THR A 262 -30.59 -1.00 9.07
CA THR A 262 -30.88 -1.96 7.97
C THR A 262 -31.78 -1.40 6.85
N THR A 263 -32.84 -0.67 7.16
CA THR A 263 -33.76 -0.09 6.15
C THR A 263 -33.12 1.04 5.33
N GLN A 264 -32.14 1.75 5.89
CA GLN A 264 -31.34 2.75 5.18
C GLN A 264 -30.20 2.08 4.39
N LEU A 265 -29.55 1.07 4.98
CA LEU A 265 -28.53 0.27 4.33
C LEU A 265 -29.07 -0.47 3.09
N GLU A 266 -30.23 -1.11 3.16
CA GLU A 266 -30.86 -1.78 2.00
C GLU A 266 -31.26 -0.80 0.88
N LYS A 267 -31.45 0.49 1.21
CA LYS A 267 -31.84 1.53 0.26
C LYS A 267 -30.65 2.21 -0.40
N PHE A 268 -29.55 2.40 0.33
CA PHE A 268 -28.42 3.24 -0.10
C PHE A 268 -27.08 2.49 -0.22
N TRP A 269 -26.96 1.33 0.44
CA TRP A 269 -25.78 0.46 0.39
C TRP A 269 -26.16 -1.03 0.19
N PRO A 270 -27.04 -1.38 -0.78
CA PRO A 270 -27.46 -2.76 -1.01
C PRO A 270 -26.37 -3.61 -1.68
N SER A 271 -26.47 -4.93 -1.54
CA SER A 271 -25.64 -5.88 -2.28
C SER A 271 -26.00 -5.93 -3.77
N LEU A 272 -25.25 -5.21 -4.60
CA LEU A 272 -25.36 -5.27 -6.07
C LEU A 272 -24.66 -6.50 -6.70
N HIS A 273 -23.89 -7.28 -5.93
CA HIS A 273 -23.05 -8.38 -6.43
C HIS A 273 -23.08 -9.60 -5.50
N LYS A 274 -23.04 -10.81 -6.06
CA LYS A 274 -22.99 -12.08 -5.29
C LYS A 274 -21.64 -12.38 -4.60
N TYR A 275 -20.72 -11.41 -4.51
CA TYR A 275 -19.30 -11.63 -4.23
C TYR A 275 -18.75 -10.83 -3.03
N ALA A 276 -19.63 -10.50 -2.08
CA ALA A 276 -19.20 -10.25 -0.70
C ALA A 276 -18.56 -11.53 -0.12
N ASN A 277 -17.84 -11.41 1.00
CA ASN A 277 -17.53 -12.57 1.82
C ASN A 277 -17.51 -12.17 3.30
N CYS A 278 -18.31 -12.86 4.11
CA CYS A 278 -18.50 -12.64 5.54
C CYS A 278 -17.91 -13.82 6.28
N THR A 279 -17.07 -13.57 7.28
CA THR A 279 -16.19 -14.62 7.81
C THR A 279 -16.53 -15.01 9.24
N SER A 280 -17.33 -14.19 9.92
CA SER A 280 -18.06 -14.55 11.14
C SER A 280 -19.35 -15.34 10.90
N HIS A 281 -19.99 -15.27 9.70
CA HIS A 281 -21.30 -15.92 9.46
C HIS A 281 -21.49 -16.55 8.06
N GLU A 282 -21.45 -17.89 7.98
CA GLU A 282 -21.79 -18.66 6.77
C GLU A 282 -23.28 -18.61 6.35
N HIS A 283 -24.16 -18.02 7.18
CA HIS A 283 -25.62 -18.11 7.01
C HIS A 283 -26.28 -16.81 6.51
N LEU A 284 -25.54 -15.70 6.45
CA LEU A 284 -26.06 -14.45 5.91
C LEU A 284 -26.19 -14.51 4.38
N SER A 285 -27.05 -13.68 3.80
CA SER A 285 -27.19 -13.61 2.34
C SER A 285 -27.57 -12.21 1.86
N GLY A 286 -27.39 -11.94 0.57
CA GLY A 286 -27.71 -10.64 -0.02
C GLY A 286 -26.95 -9.51 0.64
N SER A 287 -27.67 -8.47 1.07
CA SER A 287 -27.10 -7.25 1.65
C SER A 287 -26.51 -7.45 3.04
N GLU A 288 -27.05 -8.34 3.87
CA GLU A 288 -26.50 -8.65 5.21
C GLU A 288 -25.07 -9.22 5.13
N TYR A 289 -24.86 -10.16 4.20
CA TYR A 289 -23.56 -10.78 3.90
C TYR A 289 -22.56 -9.77 3.29
N PHE A 290 -23.07 -8.73 2.63
CA PHE A 290 -22.28 -7.62 2.12
C PHE A 290 -21.90 -6.63 3.22
N TRP A 291 -22.82 -6.20 4.09
CA TRP A 291 -22.48 -5.35 5.23
C TRP A 291 -21.47 -6.01 6.16
N CYS A 292 -21.59 -7.32 6.41
CA CYS A 292 -20.56 -8.08 7.12
C CYS A 292 -19.17 -7.93 6.47
N HIS A 293 -19.07 -8.03 5.14
CA HIS A 293 -17.81 -7.80 4.44
C HIS A 293 -17.26 -6.39 4.62
N GLU A 294 -18.10 -5.37 4.47
CA GLU A 294 -17.69 -3.97 4.63
C GLU A 294 -17.28 -3.65 6.09
N TRP A 295 -17.95 -4.23 7.08
CA TRP A 295 -17.56 -4.11 8.49
C TRP A 295 -16.22 -4.79 8.76
N GLU A 296 -16.10 -6.09 8.50
CA GLU A 296 -14.89 -6.86 8.79
C GLU A 296 -13.68 -6.23 8.05
N ALA A 297 -13.79 -6.03 6.73
CA ALA A 297 -12.69 -5.60 5.87
C ALA A 297 -12.33 -4.11 5.95
N HIS A 298 -13.28 -3.23 6.31
CA HIS A 298 -13.08 -1.77 6.25
C HIS A 298 -13.48 -1.07 7.56
N GLY A 299 -14.58 -1.48 8.19
CA GLY A 299 -15.05 -0.95 9.45
C GLY A 299 -14.13 -1.21 10.64
N THR A 300 -13.55 -2.42 10.76
CA THR A 300 -12.56 -2.73 11.83
C THR A 300 -11.31 -1.86 11.73
N CYS A 301 -10.94 -1.42 10.52
CA CYS A 301 -9.87 -0.44 10.29
C CYS A 301 -10.31 1.01 10.57
N ALA A 302 -11.59 1.33 10.32
CA ALA A 302 -12.15 2.65 10.59
C ALA A 302 -12.24 2.99 12.09
N CYS A 303 -12.14 1.99 12.99
CA CYS A 303 -12.13 2.19 14.45
C CYS A 303 -10.98 3.07 15.00
N GLU A 304 -9.97 3.40 14.21
CA GLU A 304 -8.98 4.44 14.58
C GLU A 304 -9.53 5.87 14.45
N VAL A 305 -10.64 6.07 13.74
CA VAL A 305 -11.26 7.37 13.56
C VAL A 305 -12.08 7.68 14.81
N LYS A 306 -11.80 8.82 15.45
CA LYS A 306 -12.37 9.25 16.74
C LYS A 306 -13.91 9.11 16.86
N HIS A 307 -14.61 9.18 15.73
CA HIS A 307 -16.08 9.16 15.62
C HIS A 307 -16.66 7.79 15.24
N ILE A 308 -15.82 6.76 15.08
CA ILE A 308 -16.21 5.38 14.78
C ILE A 308 -15.63 4.49 15.88
N GLN A 309 -16.46 4.03 16.81
CA GLN A 309 -16.02 3.25 17.99
C GLN A 309 -16.57 1.82 18.01
N GLY A 310 -17.39 1.45 17.01
CA GLY A 310 -17.95 0.13 16.80
C GLY A 310 -18.71 0.02 15.48
N GLU A 311 -19.38 -1.11 15.26
CA GLU A 311 -20.08 -1.42 14.00
C GLU A 311 -21.16 -0.39 13.67
N PHE A 312 -22.03 -0.09 14.64
CA PHE A 312 -23.10 0.88 14.49
C PHE A 312 -22.60 2.26 14.04
N ASP A 313 -21.53 2.77 14.67
CA ASP A 313 -20.95 4.08 14.33
C ASP A 313 -20.39 4.11 12.90
N PHE A 314 -19.78 3.03 12.44
CA PHE A 314 -19.25 2.92 11.07
C PHE A 314 -20.38 3.05 10.04
N PHE A 315 -21.43 2.25 10.16
CA PHE A 315 -22.55 2.28 9.23
C PHE A 315 -23.36 3.58 9.32
N GLN A 316 -23.59 4.12 10.52
CA GLN A 316 -24.25 5.41 10.69
C GLN A 316 -23.42 6.52 10.03
N THR A 317 -22.11 6.57 10.28
CA THR A 317 -21.22 7.60 9.72
C THR A 317 -21.20 7.56 8.20
N VAL A 318 -21.10 6.37 7.58
CA VAL A 318 -21.10 6.25 6.11
C VAL A 318 -22.46 6.63 5.51
N LEU A 319 -23.58 6.27 6.16
CA LEU A 319 -24.92 6.69 5.73
C LEU A 319 -25.11 8.22 5.83
N GLU A 320 -24.75 8.85 6.95
CA GLU A 320 -24.86 10.30 7.14
C GLU A 320 -23.96 11.06 6.16
N LEU A 321 -22.74 10.56 5.92
CA LEU A 321 -21.87 11.10 4.88
C LEU A 321 -22.51 10.97 3.50
N PHE A 322 -23.05 9.81 3.12
CA PHE A 322 -23.71 9.63 1.83
C PHE A 322 -24.93 10.56 1.66
N GLU A 323 -25.87 10.54 2.60
CA GLU A 323 -27.12 11.30 2.51
C GLU A 323 -26.93 12.83 2.51
N HIS A 324 -25.83 13.34 3.08
CA HIS A 324 -25.68 14.79 3.27
C HIS A 324 -24.48 15.42 2.54
N GLN A 325 -23.50 14.63 2.10
CA GLN A 325 -22.24 15.14 1.54
C GLN A 325 -21.73 14.35 0.32
N MET A 326 -21.76 13.00 0.38
CA MET A 326 -20.99 12.11 -0.49
C MET A 326 -21.80 11.44 -1.60
N ASN A 327 -23.12 11.64 -1.68
CA ASN A 327 -23.91 11.26 -2.86
C ASN A 327 -23.48 12.09 -4.09
N TYR A 328 -22.51 11.57 -4.84
CA TYR A 328 -21.90 12.24 -5.98
C TYR A 328 -22.92 12.66 -7.04
N ASP A 329 -23.95 11.84 -7.27
CA ASP A 329 -24.98 12.08 -8.28
C ASP A 329 -25.74 13.39 -7.99
N GLN A 330 -26.15 13.56 -6.72
CA GLN A 330 -26.86 14.75 -6.24
C GLN A 330 -25.93 15.95 -6.02
N TYR A 331 -24.80 15.74 -5.33
CA TYR A 331 -23.96 16.82 -4.84
C TYR A 331 -22.89 17.30 -5.83
N VAL A 332 -22.59 16.53 -6.89
CA VAL A 332 -21.62 16.91 -7.92
C VAL A 332 -22.19 16.76 -9.33
N LEU A 333 -22.52 15.55 -9.77
CA LEU A 333 -22.78 15.25 -11.19
C LEU A 333 -23.96 16.04 -11.75
N ALA A 334 -25.10 16.05 -11.07
CA ALA A 334 -26.31 16.75 -11.53
C ALA A 334 -26.10 18.27 -11.68
N LYS A 335 -25.32 18.91 -10.80
CA LYS A 335 -25.00 20.34 -10.88
C LYS A 335 -24.26 20.69 -12.18
N HIS A 336 -23.38 19.80 -12.64
CA HIS A 336 -22.57 19.94 -13.86
C HIS A 336 -23.23 19.30 -15.10
N GLY A 337 -24.53 19.02 -15.03
CA GLY A 337 -25.30 18.43 -16.12
C GLY A 337 -24.79 17.06 -16.56
N ILE A 338 -24.23 16.29 -15.63
CA ILE A 338 -23.90 14.87 -15.80
C ILE A 338 -25.06 14.09 -15.19
N VAL A 339 -25.69 13.24 -15.99
CA VAL A 339 -26.87 12.45 -15.60
C VAL A 339 -26.75 11.04 -16.18
N PRO A 340 -27.39 10.02 -15.61
CA PRO A 340 -27.33 8.68 -16.16
C PRO A 340 -27.84 8.62 -17.61
N SER A 341 -27.08 7.97 -18.50
CA SER A 341 -27.44 7.78 -19.90
C SER A 341 -26.88 6.48 -20.48
N THR A 342 -27.75 5.71 -21.13
CA THR A 342 -27.37 4.52 -21.88
C THR A 342 -26.91 4.81 -23.31
N THR A 343 -27.06 6.06 -23.79
CA THR A 343 -26.84 6.46 -25.19
C THR A 343 -25.89 7.64 -25.37
N HIS A 344 -25.60 8.41 -24.32
CA HIS A 344 -24.63 9.51 -24.36
C HIS A 344 -23.35 9.12 -23.58
N PRO A 345 -22.21 8.89 -24.28
CA PRO A 345 -20.94 8.66 -23.62
C PRO A 345 -20.35 9.99 -23.11
N TYR A 346 -19.75 9.93 -21.93
CA TYR A 346 -19.00 11.02 -21.32
C TYR A 346 -17.50 10.86 -21.54
N ARG A 347 -16.78 11.96 -21.30
CA ARG A 347 -15.32 12.01 -21.22
C ARG A 347 -14.86 12.11 -19.77
N VAL A 348 -13.63 11.68 -19.51
CA VAL A 348 -13.01 11.72 -18.18
C VAL A 348 -12.92 13.15 -17.67
N GLU A 349 -12.54 14.11 -18.53
CA GLU A 349 -12.34 15.50 -18.10
C GLU A 349 -13.63 16.11 -17.53
N LYS A 350 -14.80 15.81 -18.12
CA LYS A 350 -16.08 16.37 -17.62
C LYS A 350 -16.39 15.95 -16.18
N PHE A 351 -16.06 14.71 -15.80
CA PHE A 351 -16.21 14.25 -14.42
C PHE A 351 -15.16 14.89 -13.51
N VAL A 352 -13.89 14.95 -13.94
CA VAL A 352 -12.81 15.57 -13.16
C VAL A 352 -13.10 17.06 -12.89
N ASP A 353 -13.52 17.80 -13.91
CA ASP A 353 -13.86 19.24 -13.82
C ASP A 353 -14.98 19.49 -12.81
N ALA A 354 -16.01 18.63 -12.77
CA ALA A 354 -17.13 18.74 -11.83
C ALA A 354 -16.69 18.57 -10.37
N PHE A 355 -15.88 17.54 -10.07
CA PHE A 355 -15.34 17.30 -8.72
C PHE A 355 -14.31 18.37 -8.30
N VAL A 356 -13.52 18.89 -9.24
CA VAL A 356 -12.62 20.01 -8.99
C VAL A 356 -13.39 21.31 -8.73
N ALA A 357 -14.52 21.53 -9.42
CA ALA A 357 -15.35 22.73 -9.23
C ALA A 357 -16.09 22.74 -7.88
N GLU A 358 -16.65 21.61 -7.44
CA GLU A 358 -17.37 21.54 -6.16
C GLU A 358 -16.44 21.44 -4.94
N TRP A 359 -15.37 20.64 -5.04
CA TRP A 359 -14.58 20.21 -3.88
C TRP A 359 -13.07 20.38 -4.02
N ASN A 360 -12.58 20.88 -5.17
CA ASN A 360 -11.15 21.02 -5.46
C ASN A 360 -10.34 19.71 -5.29
N VAL A 361 -10.98 18.56 -5.56
CA VAL A 361 -10.34 17.22 -5.57
C VAL A 361 -10.44 16.58 -6.95
N LYS A 362 -9.44 15.77 -7.32
CA LYS A 362 -9.51 14.92 -8.51
C LYS A 362 -10.05 13.54 -8.13
N PRO A 363 -11.14 13.06 -8.75
CA PRO A 363 -11.67 11.71 -8.53
C PRO A 363 -10.88 10.69 -9.35
N VAL A 364 -10.82 9.45 -8.86
CA VAL A 364 -10.44 8.29 -9.67
C VAL A 364 -11.69 7.63 -10.24
N LEU A 365 -11.70 7.41 -11.54
CA LEU A 365 -12.81 6.80 -12.26
C LEU A 365 -12.42 5.39 -12.69
N LYS A 366 -13.18 4.40 -12.23
CA LYS A 366 -13.07 3.01 -12.70
C LYS A 366 -14.16 2.74 -13.72
N CYS A 367 -13.74 2.30 -14.89
CA CYS A 367 -14.62 1.82 -15.94
C CYS A 367 -14.29 0.36 -16.28
N ARG A 368 -15.33 -0.36 -16.70
CA ARG A 368 -15.30 -1.76 -17.14
C ARG A 368 -15.70 -1.83 -18.61
N ARG A 369 -14.94 -2.56 -19.43
CA ARG A 369 -15.35 -2.87 -20.81
C ARG A 369 -16.51 -3.86 -20.81
N MET A 370 -17.46 -3.62 -21.68
CA MET A 370 -18.55 -4.54 -21.97
C MET A 370 -18.07 -5.65 -22.93
N GLY A 371 -18.85 -6.74 -23.03
CA GLY A 371 -18.49 -7.92 -23.83
C GLY A 371 -18.46 -7.70 -25.35
N ASP A 372 -18.73 -6.49 -25.83
CA ASP A 372 -18.56 -6.05 -27.22
C ASP A 372 -17.25 -5.28 -27.47
N GLY A 373 -16.39 -5.14 -26.45
CA GLY A 373 -15.03 -4.59 -26.55
C GLY A 373 -14.93 -3.06 -26.62
N ASP A 374 -15.75 -2.46 -27.48
CA ASP A 374 -15.74 -1.02 -27.79
C ASP A 374 -16.36 -0.16 -26.69
N ARG A 375 -17.38 -0.65 -25.97
CA ARG A 375 -18.08 0.15 -24.95
C ARG A 375 -17.48 -0.03 -23.57
N GLN A 376 -17.17 1.10 -22.93
CA GLN A 376 -16.88 1.15 -21.49
C GLN A 376 -18.10 1.66 -20.71
N VAL A 377 -18.36 1.08 -19.53
CA VAL A 377 -19.30 1.61 -18.54
C VAL A 377 -18.56 2.04 -17.29
N LEU A 378 -19.00 3.14 -16.66
CA LEU A 378 -18.55 3.55 -15.34
C LEU A 378 -18.96 2.48 -14.31
N ASP A 379 -18.02 2.16 -13.42
CA ASP A 379 -18.09 1.02 -12.50
C ASP A 379 -17.91 1.47 -11.04
N SER A 380 -17.00 2.41 -10.77
CA SER A 380 -16.99 3.19 -9.52
C SER A 380 -16.33 4.56 -9.68
N ILE A 381 -16.78 5.53 -8.88
CA ILE A 381 -16.08 6.80 -8.64
C ILE A 381 -15.49 6.74 -7.24
N ARG A 382 -14.23 7.15 -7.08
CA ARG A 382 -13.51 7.10 -5.81
C ARG A 382 -12.88 8.46 -5.50
N THR A 383 -13.06 8.95 -4.27
CA THR A 383 -12.41 10.16 -3.75
C THR A 383 -11.76 9.86 -2.40
N CYS A 384 -10.96 10.79 -1.88
CA CYS A 384 -10.22 10.59 -0.64
C CYS A 384 -10.68 11.58 0.44
N LEU A 385 -10.84 11.09 1.66
CA LEU A 385 -11.21 11.87 2.84
C LEU A 385 -10.08 11.87 3.87
N SER A 386 -10.01 12.91 4.67
CA SER A 386 -9.23 12.98 5.90
C SER A 386 -9.92 12.20 7.03
N LYS A 387 -9.23 11.93 8.16
CA LYS A 387 -9.83 11.30 9.36
C LYS A 387 -10.86 12.19 10.10
N ASP A 388 -11.13 13.41 9.61
CA ASP A 388 -12.24 14.29 10.02
C ASP A 388 -13.33 14.40 8.94
N PHE A 389 -13.30 13.51 7.94
CA PHE A 389 -14.19 13.41 6.78
C PHE A 389 -14.15 14.62 5.82
N THR A 390 -13.20 15.54 5.96
CA THR A 390 -12.99 16.58 4.95
C THR A 390 -12.44 15.98 3.65
N HIS A 391 -12.93 16.48 2.50
CA HIS A 391 -12.37 16.12 1.20
C HIS A 391 -10.89 16.53 1.11
N ARG A 392 -10.04 15.59 0.69
CA ARG A 392 -8.64 15.85 0.37
C ARG A 392 -8.32 15.33 -1.02
N GLN A 393 -7.32 15.94 -1.65
CA GLN A 393 -6.68 15.30 -2.80
C GLN A 393 -6.13 13.94 -2.35
N CYS A 394 -6.23 12.94 -3.23
CA CYS A 394 -5.52 11.67 -3.09
C CYS A 394 -4.02 11.92 -3.37
N THR A 395 -3.34 12.58 -2.43
CA THR A 395 -1.90 12.88 -2.49
C THR A 395 -1.03 11.65 -2.29
N ASP A 396 -1.60 10.64 -1.65
CA ASP A 396 -1.03 9.35 -1.36
C ASP A 396 -1.77 8.32 -2.22
N CYS A 397 -1.10 7.25 -2.63
CA CYS A 397 -1.50 6.44 -3.79
C CYS A 397 -2.65 5.45 -3.51
N ILE A 398 -3.65 5.82 -2.69
CA ILE A 398 -4.79 5.01 -2.22
C ILE A 398 -5.48 4.24 -3.36
N LEU A 399 -5.45 4.77 -4.57
CA LEU A 399 -6.28 4.38 -5.69
C LEU A 399 -5.44 4.17 -6.96
N ASP A 400 -5.49 2.96 -7.53
CA ASP A 400 -5.03 2.64 -8.89
C ASP A 400 -5.50 3.70 -9.91
N GLU A 401 -4.70 4.03 -10.93
CA GLU A 401 -5.03 5.01 -11.97
C GLU A 401 -6.41 4.80 -12.63
N SER A 402 -7.06 5.90 -13.06
CA SER A 402 -8.38 5.85 -13.71
C SER A 402 -8.38 4.96 -14.96
N THR A 403 -9.25 3.96 -15.02
CA THR A 403 -9.30 2.98 -16.12
C THR A 403 -10.26 3.37 -17.25
N CYS A 404 -10.86 4.55 -17.15
CA CYS A 404 -11.82 5.07 -18.11
C CYS A 404 -11.13 5.65 -19.35
N ASP A 405 -11.46 5.11 -20.53
CA ASP A 405 -11.13 5.75 -21.82
C ASP A 405 -12.02 6.99 -22.04
N ASN A 406 -11.64 7.85 -22.99
CA ASN A 406 -12.49 8.95 -23.44
C ASN A 406 -13.65 8.47 -24.33
N GLY A 407 -14.74 8.03 -23.68
CA GLY A 407 -15.98 7.61 -24.33
C GLY A 407 -16.81 6.60 -23.51
N PHE A 408 -16.81 6.70 -22.18
CA PHE A 408 -17.51 5.76 -21.30
C PHE A 408 -18.95 6.18 -21.02
N TYR A 409 -19.84 5.22 -20.73
CA TYR A 409 -21.22 5.50 -20.36
C TYR A 409 -21.42 5.41 -18.84
N TYR A 410 -22.17 6.34 -18.26
CA TYR A 410 -22.64 6.28 -16.88
C TYR A 410 -24.10 5.86 -16.91
N TYR A 411 -24.39 4.60 -16.59
CA TYR A 411 -25.73 4.02 -16.68
C TYR A 411 -26.58 4.33 -15.44
N PRO A 412 -27.92 4.36 -15.55
CA PRO A 412 -28.79 4.41 -14.37
C PRO A 412 -28.66 3.12 -13.55
N ALA A 413 -28.87 3.25 -12.24
CA ALA A 413 -29.05 2.14 -11.31
C ALA A 413 -30.41 1.43 -11.53
#